data_AF-A0A950PNB6-F1
#
_entry.id   AF-A0A950PNB6-F1
#
_cell.length_a   1.000
_cell.length_b   1.000
_cell.length_c   1.000
_cell.angle_alpha   90.00
_cell.angle_beta   90.00
_cell.angle_gamma   90.00
#
_symmetry.space_group_name_H-M   'P 1'
#
loop_
_entity.id
_entity.type
_entity.pdbx_description
1 polymer ?
#
loop_
_entity_poly.entity_id
_entity_poly.type
_entity_poly.pdbx_seq_one_letter_code
_entity_poly.pdbx_strand_id
1 'polypeptide(L)'
;MALDAHDNVVLAEAQGGVVDVIAPPYTSISRTLYAGFGVPIDVKLSKDNTRAFVTDGQSNTVEIVDYQTGANLMTLGAQEGLSNVNGAVDGPNAIY
;
A
#
# COMPACT_ATOMS: atom_id res chain seq x y z
N MET A 1 0.00 -7.09 3.14
CA MET A 1 1.49 -7.11 3.15
C MET A 1 1.98 -7.47 1.76
N ALA A 2 3.08 -6.86 1.33
CA ALA A 2 3.78 -7.15 0.07
C ALA A 2 5.28 -7.37 0.30
N LEU A 3 5.95 -7.95 -0.69
CA LEU A 3 7.40 -8.07 -0.76
C LEU A 3 7.86 -7.36 -2.03
N ASP A 4 8.91 -6.55 -1.95
CA ASP A 4 9.53 -5.93 -3.11
C ASP A 4 10.66 -6.80 -3.71
N ALA A 5 11.29 -6.32 -4.79
CA ALA A 5 12.32 -7.06 -5.53
C ALA A 5 13.66 -7.17 -4.78
N HIS A 6 13.82 -6.45 -3.66
CA HIS A 6 14.99 -6.51 -2.79
C HIS A 6 14.68 -7.28 -1.50
N ASP A 7 13.59 -8.06 -1.50
CA ASP A 7 13.06 -8.74 -0.33
C ASP A 7 12.66 -7.79 0.81
N ASN A 8 12.36 -6.51 0.55
CA ASN A 8 11.83 -5.65 1.61
C ASN A 8 10.36 -6.01 1.86
N VAL A 9 9.98 -6.17 3.14
CA VAL A 9 8.58 -6.35 3.55
C VAL A 9 7.91 -4.98 3.61
N VAL A 10 6.78 -4.84 2.91
CA VAL A 10 5.92 -3.66 2.95
C VAL A 10 4.64 -4.02 3.68
N LEU A 11 4.40 -3.34 4.79
CA LEU A 11 3.37 -3.69 5.77
C LEU A 11 2.40 -2.51 5.93
N ALA A 12 1.10 -2.80 5.84
CA ALA A 12 0.05 -1.87 6.24
C ALA A 12 -0.21 -2.01 7.75
N GLU A 13 -0.02 -0.93 8.50
CA GLU A 13 -0.27 -0.86 9.93
C GLU A 13 -1.61 -0.18 10.21
N ALA A 14 -2.66 -0.98 10.25
CA ALA A 14 -4.05 -0.53 10.40
C ALA A 14 -4.26 0.49 11.54
N GLN A 15 -3.67 0.24 12.71
CA GLN A 15 -3.80 1.12 13.88
C GLN A 15 -2.80 2.29 13.88
N GLY A 16 -1.72 2.17 13.11
CA GLY A 16 -0.73 3.23 12.96
C GLY A 16 -1.13 4.28 11.92
N GLY A 17 -2.05 3.95 11.00
CA GLY A 17 -2.38 4.81 9.86
C GLY A 17 -1.22 4.94 8.87
N VAL A 18 -0.30 3.98 8.89
CA VAL A 18 0.95 4.01 8.11
C VAL A 18 1.13 2.76 7.28
N VAL A 19 1.94 2.90 6.24
CA VAL A 19 2.59 1.76 5.58
C VAL A 19 4.08 1.89 5.82
N ASP A 20 4.69 0.83 6.37
CA ASP A 20 6.11 0.77 6.68
C ASP A 20 6.84 -0.25 5.80
N VAL A 21 8.12 0.00 5.59
CA VAL A 21 9.05 -0.86 4.85
C VAL A 21 10.11 -1.38 5.80
N ILE A 22 10.27 -2.70 5.85
CA ILE A 22 11.24 -3.41 6.67
C ILE A 22 12.17 -4.16 5.73
N ALA A 23 13.40 -3.69 5.60
CA ALA A 23 14.43 -4.36 4.81
C ALA A 23 15.04 -5.57 5.56
N PRO A 24 15.61 -6.56 4.85
CA PRO A 24 16.42 -7.60 5.47
C PRO A 24 17.53 -7.01 6.36
N PRO A 25 17.83 -7.60 7.54
CA PRO A 25 17.35 -8.90 8.05
C PRO A 25 16.02 -8.83 8.84
N TYR A 26 15.17 -7.84 8.58
CA TYR A 26 13.82 -7.70 9.16
C TYR A 26 13.77 -7.38 10.65
N THR A 27 14.76 -6.65 11.15
CA THR A 27 14.87 -6.35 12.59
C THR A 27 14.21 -5.03 12.99
N SER A 28 13.97 -4.14 12.05
CA SER A 28 13.47 -2.78 12.31
C SER A 28 12.88 -2.15 11.05
N ILE A 29 11.96 -1.19 11.26
CA ILE A 29 11.46 -0.32 10.18
C ILE A 29 12.65 0.42 9.56
N SER A 30 12.84 0.23 8.26
CA SER A 30 13.86 0.92 7.47
C SER A 30 13.36 2.26 6.94
N ARG A 31 12.05 2.36 6.67
CA ARG A 31 11.39 3.55 6.15
C ARG A 31 9.89 3.47 6.39
N THR A 32 9.29 4.59 6.77
CA THR A 32 7.84 4.80 6.62
C THR A 32 7.54 5.26 5.20
N LEU A 33 6.74 4.49 4.48
CA LEU A 33 6.37 4.78 3.10
C LEU A 33 5.43 5.97 3.03
N TYR A 34 4.34 5.90 3.78
CA TYR A 34 3.35 6.97 3.86
C TYR A 34 2.60 6.89 5.19
N ALA A 35 2.30 8.06 5.77
CA ALA A 35 1.67 8.21 7.07
C ALA A 35 0.49 9.18 6.98
N GLY A 36 -0.52 8.78 6.19
CA GLY A 36 -1.71 9.58 5.95
C GLY A 36 -2.99 8.75 5.78
N PHE A 37 -2.91 7.43 6.01
CA PHE A 37 -4.07 6.55 5.92
C PHE A 37 -4.91 6.65 7.19
N GLY A 38 -6.23 6.51 7.06
CA GLY A 38 -7.09 6.30 8.22
C GLY A 38 -6.87 4.91 8.83
N VAL A 39 -7.19 3.86 8.06
CA VAL A 39 -6.97 2.46 8.44
C VAL A 39 -6.48 1.69 7.22
N PRO A 40 -5.16 1.61 6.98
CA PRO A 40 -4.63 0.84 5.86
C PRO A 40 -4.78 -0.66 6.14
N ILE A 41 -5.49 -1.38 5.27
CA ILE A 41 -5.84 -2.80 5.48
C ILE A 41 -4.91 -3.73 4.69
N ASP A 42 -4.63 -3.40 3.44
CA ASP A 42 -3.72 -4.18 2.60
C ASP A 42 -2.90 -3.27 1.68
N VAL A 43 -1.76 -3.80 1.23
CA VAL A 43 -0.81 -3.13 0.35
C VAL A 43 -0.32 -4.12 -0.71
N LYS A 44 -0.28 -3.67 -1.96
CA LYS A 44 0.36 -4.35 -3.09
C LYS A 44 1.33 -3.42 -3.79
N LEU A 45 2.34 -3.99 -4.45
CA LEU A 45 3.29 -3.24 -5.25
C LEU A 45 3.05 -3.50 -6.74
N SER A 46 3.34 -2.51 -7.59
CA SER A 46 3.48 -2.72 -9.03
C SER A 46 4.70 -3.59 -9.33
N LYS A 47 4.69 -4.31 -10.46
CA LYS A 47 5.82 -5.12 -10.96
C LYS A 47 7.19 -4.45 -10.83
N ASP A 48 7.22 -3.18 -11.23
CA ASP A 48 8.42 -2.37 -11.31
C ASP A 48 8.80 -1.71 -9.97
N ASN A 49 8.06 -2.00 -8.89
CA ASN A 49 8.18 -1.38 -7.57
C ASN A 49 8.23 0.16 -7.61
N THR A 50 7.47 0.77 -8.53
CA THR A 50 7.31 2.23 -8.57
C THR A 50 6.07 2.70 -7.83
N ARG A 51 5.06 1.84 -7.62
CA ARG A 51 3.80 2.19 -6.98
C ARG A 51 3.42 1.18 -5.90
N ALA A 52 2.89 1.69 -4.81
CA ALA A 52 2.16 0.92 -3.81
C ALA A 52 0.66 1.26 -3.92
N PHE A 53 -0.18 0.24 -3.94
CA PHE A 53 -1.63 0.34 -3.92
C PHE A 53 -2.10 -0.07 -2.53
N VAL A 54 -2.70 0.86 -1.80
CA VAL A 54 -3.05 0.68 -0.39
C VAL A 54 -4.54 0.89 -0.22
N THR A 55 -5.23 -0.08 0.35
CA THR A 55 -6.64 0.08 0.70
C THR A 55 -6.74 0.78 2.06
N ASP A 56 -7.32 1.98 2.08
CA ASP A 56 -7.73 2.66 3.32
C ASP A 56 -9.20 2.31 3.62
N GLY A 57 -9.38 1.44 4.61
CA GLY A 57 -10.68 0.94 5.02
C GLY A 57 -11.54 1.97 5.74
N GLN A 58 -10.93 2.97 6.39
CA GLN A 58 -11.70 4.04 7.05
C GLN A 58 -12.23 5.04 6.02
N SER A 59 -11.39 5.42 5.07
CA SER A 59 -11.76 6.34 3.99
C SER A 59 -12.58 5.66 2.89
N ASN A 60 -12.62 4.32 2.88
CA ASN A 60 -13.24 3.50 1.84
C ASN A 60 -12.68 3.86 0.44
N THR A 61 -11.35 3.95 0.36
CA THR A 61 -10.59 4.33 -0.84
C THR A 61 -9.41 3.40 -1.09
N VAL A 62 -8.86 3.44 -2.30
CA VAL A 62 -7.54 2.90 -2.64
C VAL A 62 -6.62 4.06 -2.96
N GLU A 63 -5.49 4.12 -2.31
CA GLU A 63 -4.46 5.13 -2.52
C GLU A 63 -3.32 4.53 -3.33
N ILE A 64 -2.88 5.27 -4.35
CA ILE A 64 -1.72 4.96 -5.16
C ILE A 64 -0.58 5.84 -4.67
N VAL A 65 0.36 5.23 -3.98
CA VAL A 65 1.53 5.91 -3.41
C VAL A 65 2.74 5.62 -4.28
N ASP A 66 3.54 6.63 -4.58
CA ASP A 66 4.86 6.47 -5.18
C ASP A 66 5.76 5.71 -4.22
N TYR A 67 6.20 4.51 -4.60
CA TYR A 67 6.93 3.64 -3.69
C TYR A 67 8.30 4.21 -3.32
N GLN A 68 8.92 5.05 -4.16
CA GLN A 68 10.26 5.59 -3.90
C GLN A 68 10.24 6.81 -2.98
N THR A 69 9.25 7.67 -3.14
CA THR A 69 9.17 8.96 -2.46
C THR A 69 8.15 8.98 -1.33
N GLY A 70 7.17 8.08 -1.36
CA GLY A 70 6.04 8.10 -0.42
C GLY A 70 4.97 9.12 -0.79
N ALA A 71 5.07 9.78 -1.94
CA ALA A 71 4.07 10.75 -2.37
C ALA A 71 2.77 10.04 -2.75
N ASN A 72 1.62 10.49 -2.22
CA ASN A 72 0.33 10.05 -2.75
C ASN A 72 0.15 10.61 -4.16
N LEU A 73 0.04 9.71 -5.15
CA LEU A 73 -0.14 10.05 -6.56
C LEU A 73 -1.61 10.20 -6.91
N MET A 74 -2.46 9.35 -6.31
CA MET A 74 -3.89 9.30 -6.64
C MET A 74 -4.70 8.60 -5.56
N THR A 75 -5.92 9.08 -5.34
CA THR A 75 -6.91 8.39 -4.51
C THR A 75 -8.06 7.97 -5.39
N LEU A 76 -8.43 6.68 -5.32
CA LEU A 76 -9.54 6.08 -6.04
C LEU A 76 -10.64 5.72 -5.04
N GLY A 77 -11.88 6.07 -5.35
CA GLY A 77 -13.02 5.76 -4.50
C GLY A 77 -14.31 5.53 -5.30
N ALA A 78 -15.44 5.88 -4.69
CA ALA A 78 -16.75 5.72 -5.31
C ALA A 78 -16.91 6.54 -6.61
N GLN A 79 -16.25 7.69 -6.72
CA GLN A 79 -16.31 8.54 -7.91
C GLN A 79 -15.66 7.86 -9.12
N GLU A 80 -14.64 7.04 -8.88
CA GLU A 80 -13.94 6.24 -9.88
C GLU A 80 -14.57 4.85 -10.07
N GLY A 81 -15.70 4.57 -9.40
CA GLY A 81 -16.49 3.36 -9.58
C GLY A 81 -16.14 2.20 -8.65
N LEU A 82 -15.30 2.40 -7.63
CA LEU A 82 -15.01 1.36 -6.65
C LEU A 82 -16.23 1.11 -5.75
N SER A 83 -16.77 -0.10 -5.82
CA SER A 83 -17.88 -0.56 -4.96
C SER A 83 -17.41 -1.43 -3.79
N ASN A 84 -16.19 -1.98 -3.86
CA ASN A 84 -15.53 -2.72 -2.79
C ASN A 84 -14.02 -2.50 -2.87
N VAL A 85 -13.48 -1.69 -1.96
CA VAL A 85 -12.05 -1.32 -1.95
C VAL A 85 -11.14 -2.42 -1.43
N ASN A 86 -11.65 -3.39 -0.66
CA ASN A 86 -10.85 -4.52 -0.20
C ASN A 86 -10.52 -5.47 -1.37
N GLY A 87 -11.48 -5.66 -2.28
CA GLY A 87 -11.28 -6.49 -3.48
C GLY A 87 -10.34 -5.87 -4.53
N ALA A 88 -10.10 -4.55 -4.46
CA ALA A 88 -9.32 -3.82 -5.45
C ALA A 88 -7.82 -4.16 -5.41
N VAL A 89 -7.33 -4.66 -4.26
CA VAL A 89 -5.93 -5.07 -4.07
C VAL A 89 -5.79 -6.56 -3.70
N ASP A 90 -6.90 -7.30 -3.62
CA ASP A 90 -6.98 -8.72 -3.21
C ASP A 90 -6.58 -9.71 -4.34
N GLY A 91 -6.82 -9.36 -5.61
CA GLY A 91 -6.82 -10.35 -6.67
C GLY A 91 -5.43 -10.81 -7.18
N PRO A 92 -5.25 -12.09 -7.54
CA PRO A 92 -4.06 -12.60 -8.27
C PRO A 92 -3.93 -12.03 -9.70
N ASN A 93 -4.88 -11.19 -10.12
CA ASN A 93 -4.91 -10.48 -11.40
C ASN A 93 -4.30 -9.06 -11.32
N ALA A 94 -3.72 -8.66 -10.19
CA ALA A 94 -2.72 -7.60 -10.22
C ALA A 94 -1.52 -8.16 -10.99
N ILE A 95 -1.47 -7.89 -12.30
CA ILE A 95 -0.43 -8.46 -13.16
C ILE A 95 0.93 -7.91 -12.70
N TYR A 96 1.68 -8.81 -12.07
CA TYR A 96 3.07 -8.68 -11.63
C TYR A 96 4.05 -8.50 -12.78
#